data_AF-A0A3R6E6P9-F1
#
_entry.id   AF-A0A3R6E6P9-F1
#
_cell.length_a   1.000
_cell.length_b   1.000
_cell.length_c   1.000
_cell.angle_alpha   90.00
_cell.angle_beta   90.00
_cell.angle_gamma   90.00
#
_symmetry.space_group_name_H-M   'P 1'
#
loop_
_entity.id
_entity.type
_entity.pdbx_description
1 polymer ?
#
loop_
_entity_poly.entity_id
_entity_poly.type
_entity_poly.pdbx_seq_one_letter_code
_entity_poly.pdbx_strand_id
1 'polypeptide(L)'
;MQTIHYNSKLARLLTCLTDTNTIMFFGFILTEAGNLDIRTLAHERTHRLQWIFTGVKSAAFCVITVAVLWLLGCVGWWMLSLLAVPFLAWYLLYILEWLFRLCQCWDMQRAYEAISYEQEADRVADAYVREYLRTSKEPEIIEVYLN
;
A
#
# COMPACT_ATOMS: atom_id res chain seq x y z
N MET A 1 -17.02 0.47 9.13
CA MET A 1 -16.89 -0.75 8.31
C MET A 1 -15.61 -1.46 8.70
N GLN A 2 -15.66 -2.73 9.12
CA GLN A 2 -14.48 -3.49 9.50
C GLN A 2 -13.55 -3.61 8.28
N THR A 3 -12.34 -3.06 8.38
CA THR A 3 -11.39 -3.01 7.26
C THR A 3 -10.53 -4.27 7.14
N ILE A 4 -10.73 -5.22 8.06
CA ILE A 4 -9.96 -6.45 8.15
C ILE A 4 -10.92 -7.61 8.00
N HIS A 5 -10.70 -8.42 6.97
CA HIS A 5 -11.55 -9.57 6.66
C HIS A 5 -10.78 -10.86 6.94
N TYR A 6 -11.09 -11.46 8.09
CA TYR A 6 -10.52 -12.72 8.55
C TYR A 6 -11.13 -13.92 7.82
N ASN A 7 -10.34 -14.97 7.59
CA ASN A 7 -10.77 -16.26 7.02
C ASN A 7 -11.45 -16.13 5.64
N SER A 8 -10.91 -15.25 4.78
CA SER A 8 -11.48 -14.99 3.46
C SER A 8 -10.95 -15.98 2.42
N LYS A 9 -11.84 -16.67 1.68
CA LYS A 9 -11.43 -17.53 0.55
C LYS A 9 -10.69 -16.75 -0.55
N LEU A 10 -10.93 -15.45 -0.66
CA LEU A 10 -10.18 -14.52 -1.51
C LEU A 10 -8.76 -14.28 -1.01
N ALA A 11 -8.55 -14.23 0.31
CA ALA A 11 -7.20 -14.19 0.88
C ALA A 11 -6.43 -15.42 0.41
N ARG A 12 -6.98 -16.63 0.60
CA ARG A 12 -6.37 -17.90 0.15
C ARG A 12 -6.00 -17.99 -1.32
N LEU A 13 -6.75 -17.31 -2.19
CA LEU A 13 -6.45 -17.28 -3.63
C LEU A 13 -5.32 -16.29 -3.94
N LEU A 14 -5.29 -15.15 -3.25
CA LEU A 14 -4.30 -14.10 -3.44
C LEU A 14 -2.98 -14.40 -2.70
N THR A 15 -3.03 -15.02 -1.52
CA THR A 15 -1.87 -15.48 -0.73
C THR A 15 -1.26 -16.76 -1.27
N CYS A 16 -1.94 -17.51 -2.15
CA CYS A 16 -1.30 -18.66 -2.84
C CYS A 16 -0.10 -18.23 -3.73
N LEU A 17 0.03 -16.93 -4.00
CA LEU A 17 1.11 -16.34 -4.81
C LEU A 17 2.19 -15.64 -3.96
N THR A 18 2.02 -15.56 -2.64
CA THR A 18 2.92 -14.85 -1.72
C THR A 18 3.06 -15.63 -0.41
N ASP A 19 4.27 -15.85 0.10
CA ASP A 19 4.52 -16.59 1.36
C ASP A 19 3.94 -15.92 2.64
N THR A 20 3.10 -14.90 2.48
CA THR A 20 2.46 -14.14 3.55
C THR A 20 0.98 -14.53 3.72
N ASN A 21 0.56 -14.76 4.97
CA ASN A 21 -0.83 -15.09 5.32
C ASN A 21 -1.78 -13.88 5.26
N THR A 22 -1.28 -12.71 4.84
CA THR A 22 -2.02 -11.43 4.86
C THR A 22 -1.61 -10.59 3.66
N ILE A 23 -2.59 -9.94 3.04
CA ILE A 23 -2.39 -9.11 1.86
C ILE A 23 -3.33 -7.90 1.90
N MET A 24 -2.81 -6.73 1.53
CA MET A 24 -3.59 -5.52 1.29
C MET A 24 -4.03 -5.44 -0.19
N PHE A 25 -5.34 -5.45 -0.42
CA PHE A 25 -5.95 -5.35 -1.76
C PHE A 25 -6.98 -4.22 -1.80
N PHE A 26 -6.72 -3.16 -2.59
CA PHE A 26 -7.52 -1.94 -2.70
C PHE A 26 -7.95 -1.35 -1.34
N GLY A 27 -7.03 -1.34 -0.37
CA GLY A 27 -7.29 -0.82 0.97
C GLY A 27 -8.07 -1.76 1.90
N PHE A 28 -8.43 -2.95 1.44
CA PHE A 28 -8.92 -4.04 2.29
C PHE A 28 -7.74 -4.89 2.76
N ILE A 29 -7.64 -5.13 4.07
CA ILE A 29 -6.64 -6.04 4.63
C ILE A 29 -7.30 -7.42 4.73
N LEU A 30 -6.84 -8.35 3.90
CA LEU A 30 -7.33 -9.73 3.84
C LEU A 30 -6.34 -10.62 4.58
N THR A 31 -6.79 -11.37 5.58
CA THR A 31 -5.92 -12.25 6.36
C THR A 31 -6.51 -13.65 6.48
N GLU A 32 -5.65 -14.65 6.38
CA GLU A 32 -5.98 -16.06 6.60
C GLU A 32 -5.85 -16.46 8.07
N ALA A 33 -5.09 -15.70 8.86
CA ALA A 33 -4.87 -15.98 10.27
C ALA A 33 -6.10 -15.63 11.11
N GLY A 34 -6.37 -16.39 12.18
CA GLY A 34 -7.44 -16.07 13.14
C GLY A 34 -7.13 -14.85 14.02
N ASN A 35 -5.85 -14.49 14.15
CA ASN A 35 -5.34 -13.29 14.80
C ASN A 35 -4.04 -12.87 14.11
N LEU A 36 -3.83 -11.56 13.97
CA LEU A 36 -2.60 -10.97 13.46
C LEU A 36 -1.69 -10.58 14.62
N ASP A 37 -0.39 -10.77 14.45
CA ASP A 37 0.59 -10.16 15.34
C ASP A 37 0.51 -8.62 15.22
N ILE A 38 0.79 -7.92 16.32
CA ILE A 38 0.67 -6.46 16.37
C ILE A 38 1.64 -5.78 15.38
N ARG A 39 2.81 -6.37 15.12
CA ARG A 39 3.76 -5.88 14.12
C ARG A 39 3.19 -6.03 12.71
N THR A 40 2.72 -7.23 12.36
CA THR A 40 2.12 -7.50 11.05
C THR A 40 0.88 -6.63 10.82
N LEU A 41 0.05 -6.45 11.84
CA LEU A 41 -1.12 -5.56 11.77
C LEU A 41 -0.70 -4.11 11.47
N ALA A 42 0.33 -3.60 12.14
CA ALA A 42 0.84 -2.25 11.90
C ALA A 42 1.46 -2.09 10.50
N HIS A 43 2.19 -3.11 10.04
CA HIS A 43 2.77 -3.15 8.69
C HIS A 43 1.68 -3.07 7.61
N GLU A 44 0.64 -3.91 7.70
CA GLU A 44 -0.47 -3.93 6.74
C GLU A 44 -1.33 -2.65 6.78
N ARG A 45 -1.55 -2.10 7.98
CA ARG A 45 -2.20 -0.79 8.13
C ARG A 45 -1.37 0.32 7.48
N THR A 46 -0.04 0.20 7.49
CA THR A 46 0.86 1.16 6.82
C THR A 46 0.71 1.08 5.30
N HIS A 47 0.67 -0.12 4.71
CA HIS A 47 0.38 -0.27 3.28
C HIS A 47 -0.95 0.34 2.87
N ARG A 48 -1.99 0.20 3.70
CA ARG A 48 -3.27 0.86 3.46
C ARG A 48 -3.13 2.39 3.46
N LEU A 49 -2.40 2.96 4.41
CA LEU A 49 -2.14 4.40 4.43
C LEU A 49 -1.34 4.84 3.20
N GLN A 50 -0.29 4.13 2.84
CA GLN A 50 0.51 4.39 1.63
C GLN A 50 -0.37 4.38 0.37
N TRP A 51 -1.28 3.40 0.25
CA TRP A 51 -2.24 3.32 -0.86
C TRP A 51 -3.18 4.54 -0.88
N ILE A 52 -3.75 4.94 0.26
CA ILE A 52 -4.62 6.12 0.36
C ILE A 52 -3.86 7.40 0.01
N PHE A 53 -2.69 7.65 0.61
CA PHE A 53 -1.92 8.87 0.37
C PHE A 53 -1.45 8.96 -1.07
N THR A 54 -1.00 7.84 -1.66
CA THR A 54 -0.60 7.78 -3.07
C THR A 54 -1.80 7.99 -3.99
N GLY A 55 -2.96 7.43 -3.65
CA GLY A 55 -4.21 7.65 -4.37
C GLY A 55 -4.67 9.10 -4.35
N VAL A 56 -4.61 9.78 -3.20
CA VAL A 56 -4.96 11.21 -3.09
C VAL A 56 -3.99 12.08 -3.89
N LYS A 57 -2.68 11.84 -3.78
CA LYS A 57 -1.65 12.58 -4.55
C LYS A 57 -1.85 12.42 -6.06
N SER A 58 -2.12 11.20 -6.50
CA SER A 58 -2.33 10.90 -7.91
C SER A 58 -3.69 11.41 -8.43
N ALA A 59 -4.73 11.45 -7.61
CA ALA A 59 -5.99 12.12 -7.94
C ALA A 59 -5.80 13.62 -8.17
N ALA A 60 -5.08 14.30 -7.27
CA ALA A 60 -4.75 15.72 -7.45
C ALA A 60 -3.96 15.95 -8.75
N PHE A 61 -2.97 15.10 -9.02
CA PHE A 61 -2.23 15.13 -10.29
C PHE A 61 -3.13 14.95 -11.52
N CYS A 62 -4.10 14.03 -11.47
CA CYS A 62 -5.05 13.81 -12.56
C CYS A 62 -5.95 15.03 -12.79
N VAL A 63 -6.46 15.67 -11.73
CA VAL A 63 -7.28 16.88 -11.85
C VAL A 63 -6.50 18.01 -12.52
N ILE A 64 -5.26 18.24 -12.10
CA ILE A 64 -4.37 19.23 -12.72
C ILE A 64 -4.14 18.90 -14.20
N THR A 65 -3.87 17.62 -14.50
CA THR A 65 -3.63 17.15 -15.87
C THR A 65 -4.86 17.37 -16.75
N VAL A 66 -6.06 17.03 -16.27
CA VAL A 66 -7.33 17.27 -16.98
C VAL A 66 -7.53 18.75 -17.25
N ALA A 67 -7.31 19.61 -16.25
CA ALA A 67 -7.46 21.05 -16.41
C ALA A 67 -6.51 21.61 -17.48
N VAL A 68 -5.23 21.20 -17.47
CA VAL A 68 -4.23 21.61 -18.46
C VAL A 68 -4.62 21.12 -19.86
N LEU A 69 -4.98 19.84 -20.03
CA LEU A 69 -5.38 19.28 -21.32
C LEU A 69 -6.62 19.96 -21.90
N TRP A 70 -7.59 20.27 -21.03
CA TRP A 70 -8.79 21.00 -21.43
C TRP A 70 -8.47 22.41 -21.94
N LEU A 71 -7.59 23.14 -21.25
CA LEU A 71 -7.13 24.47 -21.68
C LEU A 71 -6.36 24.45 -23.01
N LEU A 72 -5.67 23.34 -23.31
CA LEU A 72 -4.96 23.13 -24.58
C LEU A 72 -5.86 22.63 -25.72
N GLY A 73 -7.16 22.41 -25.46
CA GLY A 73 -8.09 21.83 -26.43
C GLY A 73 -7.86 20.34 -26.72
N CYS A 74 -7.01 19.67 -25.93
CA CYS A 74 -6.68 18.25 -26.07
C CYS A 74 -7.66 17.38 -25.27
N VAL A 75 -8.93 17.39 -25.66
CA VAL A 75 -9.98 16.62 -25.00
C VAL A 75 -10.30 15.35 -25.78
N GLY A 76 -10.37 14.21 -25.12
CA GLY A 76 -10.76 12.95 -25.74
C GLY A 76 -11.20 11.89 -24.74
N TRP A 77 -11.88 10.85 -25.23
CA TRP A 77 -12.40 9.75 -24.41
C TRP A 77 -11.33 9.02 -23.59
N TRP A 78 -10.08 9.02 -24.08
CA TRP A 78 -8.93 8.45 -23.37
C TRP A 78 -8.70 9.07 -21.99
N MET A 79 -9.14 10.31 -21.74
CA MET A 79 -9.03 10.98 -20.44
C MET A 79 -9.80 10.25 -19.34
N LEU A 80 -10.80 9.42 -19.68
CA LEU A 80 -11.49 8.56 -18.72
C LEU A 80 -10.53 7.57 -18.04
N SER A 81 -9.42 7.20 -18.68
CA SER A 81 -8.39 6.35 -18.05
C SER A 81 -7.75 6.99 -16.82
N LEU A 82 -7.77 8.33 -16.71
CA LEU A 82 -7.25 9.07 -15.55
C LEU A 82 -8.07 8.79 -14.28
N LEU A 83 -9.32 8.33 -14.42
CA LEU A 83 -10.13 7.92 -13.26
C LEU A 83 -9.59 6.65 -12.59
N ALA A 84 -8.87 5.80 -13.32
CA ALA A 84 -8.28 4.58 -12.77
C ALA A 84 -6.96 4.84 -12.03
N VAL A 85 -6.25 5.93 -12.37
CA VAL A 85 -4.92 6.24 -11.85
C VAL A 85 -4.88 6.32 -10.31
N PRO A 86 -5.82 6.96 -9.60
CA PRO A 86 -5.83 6.99 -8.13
C PRO A 86 -5.83 5.62 -7.46
N PHE A 87 -6.42 4.62 -8.11
CA PHE A 87 -6.53 3.27 -7.56
C PHE A 87 -5.32 2.40 -7.89
N LEU A 88 -4.64 2.70 -9.00
CA LEU A 88 -3.55 1.89 -9.55
C LEU A 88 -2.16 2.47 -9.27
N ALA A 89 -2.04 3.77 -8.97
CA ALA A 89 -0.76 4.47 -8.86
C ALA A 89 0.19 3.80 -7.85
N TRP A 90 -0.32 3.41 -6.67
CA TRP A 90 0.49 2.73 -5.66
C TRP A 90 1.04 1.40 -6.17
N TYR A 91 0.20 0.55 -6.77
CA TYR A 91 0.62 -0.73 -7.35
C TYR A 91 1.64 -0.56 -8.47
N LEU A 92 1.45 0.44 -9.33
CA LEU A 92 2.39 0.74 -10.41
C LEU A 92 3.74 1.16 -9.86
N LEU A 93 3.78 2.08 -8.90
CA LEU A 93 5.04 2.51 -8.27
C LEU A 93 5.74 1.36 -7.56
N TYR A 94 4.97 0.52 -6.86
CA TYR A 94 5.46 -0.65 -6.16
C TYR A 94 6.13 -1.65 -7.12
N ILE A 95 5.43 -2.03 -8.21
CA ILE A 95 5.96 -2.97 -9.21
C ILE A 95 7.14 -2.36 -9.97
N LEU A 96 7.09 -1.08 -10.32
CA LEU A 96 8.18 -0.40 -11.03
C LEU A 96 9.45 -0.33 -10.18
N GLU A 97 9.33 -0.01 -8.89
CA GLU A 97 10.46 -0.02 -7.97
C GLU A 97 11.00 -1.44 -7.80
N TRP A 98 10.13 -2.42 -7.61
CA TRP A 98 10.54 -3.83 -7.53
C TRP A 98 11.31 -4.28 -8.78
N LEU A 99 10.82 -3.98 -9.98
CA LEU A 99 11.51 -4.31 -11.23
C LEU A 99 12.86 -3.60 -11.34
N PHE A 100 12.93 -2.33 -10.94
CA PHE A 100 14.18 -1.59 -10.91
C PHE A 100 15.19 -2.23 -9.95
N ARG A 101 14.77 -2.61 -8.74
CA ARG A 101 15.62 -3.31 -7.77
C ARG A 101 16.02 -4.69 -8.28
N LEU A 102 15.10 -5.44 -8.89
CA LEU A 102 15.37 -6.77 -9.45
C LEU A 102 16.45 -6.73 -10.52
N CYS A 103 16.43 -5.72 -11.40
CA CYS A 103 17.48 -5.48 -12.39
C CYS A 103 18.86 -5.21 -11.75
N GLN A 104 18.90 -4.68 -10.52
CA GLN A 104 20.14 -4.39 -9.80
C GLN A 104 20.67 -5.60 -9.02
N CYS A 105 19.81 -6.30 -8.28
CA CYS A 105 20.23 -7.35 -7.35
C CYS A 105 20.12 -8.77 -7.90
N TRP A 106 19.36 -8.98 -8.99
CA TRP A 106 19.08 -10.30 -9.60
C TRP A 106 18.50 -11.34 -8.63
N ASP A 107 17.92 -10.87 -7.53
CA ASP A 107 17.35 -11.69 -6.47
C ASP A 107 15.95 -11.13 -6.13
N MET A 108 14.93 -11.96 -6.30
CA MET A 108 13.53 -11.55 -6.14
C MET A 108 13.20 -11.11 -4.73
N GLN A 109 13.73 -11.82 -3.73
CA GLN A 109 13.45 -11.55 -2.31
C GLN A 109 14.18 -10.29 -1.87
N ARG A 110 15.46 -10.16 -2.23
CA ARG A 110 16.24 -8.98 -1.92
C ARG A 110 15.71 -7.73 -2.64
N ALA A 111 15.15 -7.88 -3.85
CA ALA A 111 14.48 -6.80 -4.55
C ALA A 111 13.24 -6.33 -3.80
N TYR A 112 12.42 -7.27 -3.30
CA TYR A 112 11.22 -7.00 -2.52
C TYR A 112 11.53 -6.25 -1.22
N GLU A 113 12.46 -6.76 -0.41
CA GLU A 113 12.88 -6.11 0.85
C GLU A 113 13.57 -4.75 0.65
N ALA A 114 14.02 -4.47 -0.58
CA ALA A 114 14.64 -3.19 -0.95
C ALA A 114 13.65 -2.14 -1.45
N ILE A 115 12.35 -2.47 -1.55
CA ILE A 115 11.30 -1.51 -1.95
C ILE A 115 11.14 -0.48 -0.84
N SER A 116 11.10 0.81 -1.22
CA SER A 116 10.99 1.92 -0.27
C SER A 116 9.72 1.84 0.57
N TYR A 117 8.60 1.43 -0.03
CA TYR A 117 7.34 1.20 0.68
C TYR A 117 7.40 0.06 1.71
N GLU A 118 8.09 -1.04 1.40
CA GLU A 118 8.30 -2.15 2.35
C GLU A 118 9.16 -1.70 3.53
N GLN A 119 10.27 -1.04 3.25
CA GLN A 119 11.16 -0.52 4.29
C GLN A 119 10.52 0.55 5.17
N GLU A 120 9.64 1.38 4.61
CA GLU A 120 8.83 2.31 5.38
C GLU A 120 7.81 1.58 6.26
N ALA A 121 7.09 0.58 5.70
CA ALA A 121 6.12 -0.20 6.45
C ALA A 121 6.76 -0.96 7.62
N ASP A 122 7.96 -1.53 7.44
CA ASP A 122 8.72 -2.15 8.51
C ASP A 122 9.16 -1.16 9.59
N ARG A 123 9.68 0.01 9.21
CA ARG A 123 10.11 1.04 10.17
C ARG A 123 8.94 1.56 11.00
N VAL A 124 7.79 1.79 10.37
CA VAL A 124 6.57 2.25 11.03
C VAL A 124 6.00 1.15 11.92
N ALA A 125 6.00 -0.11 11.49
CA ALA A 125 5.59 -1.24 12.31
C ALA A 125 6.46 -1.36 13.57
N ASP A 126 7.78 -1.23 13.45
CA ASP A 126 8.69 -1.27 14.59
C ASP A 126 8.47 -0.08 15.55
N ALA A 127 8.20 1.12 15.01
CA ALA A 127 7.85 2.28 15.82
C ALA A 127 6.52 2.10 16.56
N TYR A 128 5.53 1.52 15.88
CA TYR A 128 4.22 1.21 16.43
C TYR A 128 4.34 0.25 17.62
N VAL A 129 5.10 -0.83 17.46
CA VAL A 129 5.33 -1.81 18.52
C VAL A 129 6.08 -1.19 19.70
N ARG A 130 7.11 -0.36 19.44
CA ARG A 130 7.82 0.35 20.53
C ARG A 130 6.88 1.23 21.34
N GLU A 131 5.99 1.97 20.68
CA GLU A 131 5.05 2.86 21.33
C GLU A 131 3.95 2.10 22.09
N TYR A 132 3.49 0.98 21.52
CA TYR A 132 2.59 0.05 22.21
C TYR A 132 3.21 -0.50 23.50
N LEU A 133 4.46 -0.97 23.44
CA LEU A 133 5.18 -1.48 24.62
C LEU A 133 5.44 -0.39 25.66
N ARG A 134 5.59 0.88 25.25
CA ARG A 134 5.82 2.02 26.14
C ARG A 134 4.56 2.45 26.88
N THR A 135 3.42 2.46 26.20
CA THR A 135 2.16 3.04 26.70
C THR A 135 1.15 1.99 27.14
N SER A 136 1.36 0.72 26.79
CA SER A 136 0.41 -0.38 26.90
C SER A 136 -0.95 -0.08 26.26
N LYS A 137 -0.96 0.83 25.27
CA LYS A 137 -2.14 1.24 24.50
C LYS A 137 -1.81 1.14 23.02
N GLU A 138 -2.78 0.72 22.21
CA GLU A 138 -2.63 0.73 20.75
C GLU A 138 -2.55 2.18 20.25
N PRO A 139 -1.41 2.62 19.69
CA PRO A 139 -1.32 3.95 19.10
C PRO A 139 -2.14 4.01 17.81
N GLU A 140 -2.51 5.23 17.43
CA GLU A 140 -3.12 5.49 16.12
C GLU A 140 -2.05 5.35 15.03
N ILE A 141 -2.26 4.43 14.09
CA ILE A 141 -1.25 4.14 13.05
C ILE A 141 -0.89 5.37 12.21
N ILE A 142 -1.86 6.28 12.01
CA ILE A 142 -1.62 7.52 11.27
C ILE A 142 -0.68 8.47 12.02
N GLU A 143 -0.73 8.51 13.35
CA GLU A 143 0.18 9.34 14.15
C GLU A 143 1.60 8.79 14.08
N VAL A 144 1.75 7.45 14.13
CA VAL A 144 3.06 6.81 13.99
C VAL A 144 3.60 6.96 12.56
N TYR A 145 2.74 6.93 11.55
CA TYR A 145 3.14 7.07 10.15
C TYR A 145 3.61 8.49 9.77
N LEU A 146 3.09 9.52 10.45
CA LEU A 146 3.41 10.92 10.15
C LEU A 146 4.56 11.51 10.98
N ASN A 147 5.03 10.80 12.01
CA ASN A 147 6.14 11.19 12.88
C ASN A 147 7.47 10.57 12.41
#